data_AF-A0A1V2LF62-F1
#
_entry.id   AF-A0A1V2LF62-F1
#
_cell.length_a   1.000
_cell.length_b   1.000
_cell.length_c   1.000
_cell.angle_alpha   90.00
_cell.angle_beta   90.00
_cell.angle_gamma   90.00
#
_symmetry.space_group_name_H-M   'P 1'
#
loop_
_entity.id
_entity.type
_entity.pdbx_description
1 polymer ?
#
loop_
_entity_poly.entity_id
_entity_poly.type
_entity_poly.pdbx_seq_one_letter_code
_entity_poly.pdbx_strand_id
1 'polypeptide(L)'
;MRLLKILKKLEVPHADGKHLSVLKNPDLEPMPPSRRLWGFWSFFGYWAVPNVSIVTYSIGSSLLVLGLNIQQTMGTIVIGVLIGILYTVLNCSPGSKFRIGFTLCQRMIFGIIGSYLGIVIRIMLSIVFFASMSWLGGLGIVVMLSSWSKNYMNMDNTFSHSVNMTRRDFIAFFLFNVIQICFFKIRPEKMGPYVNGSCFITFIAILGVFGYELHKCYVLTGGPGPLWYESVDIPKSEVGWIWLQAVTVFYGAVSPNCTNMSDYSRFSRSSKQMYWGIVISVATTGVMIPMMGMVTASNTLASYGTAMWLPTD
;
A
#
# COMPACT_ATOMS: atom_id res chain seq x y z
N MET A 1 -30.40 -12.00 -29.80
CA MET A 1 -30.90 -10.68 -29.33
C MET A 1 -30.60 -10.36 -27.85
N ARG A 2 -30.79 -11.27 -26.88
CA ARG A 2 -30.44 -11.02 -25.46
C ARG A 2 -28.95 -10.81 -25.21
N LEU A 3 -28.09 -11.61 -25.86
CA LEU A 3 -26.63 -11.49 -25.72
C LEU A 3 -26.13 -10.12 -26.21
N LEU A 4 -26.62 -9.64 -27.36
CA LEU A 4 -26.29 -8.31 -27.90
C LEU A 4 -26.75 -7.17 -27.00
N LYS A 5 -27.91 -7.29 -26.33
CA LYS A 5 -28.36 -6.29 -25.34
C LYS A 5 -27.47 -6.28 -24.09
N ILE A 6 -27.00 -7.45 -23.63
CA ILE A 6 -26.07 -7.55 -22.51
C ILE A 6 -24.70 -6.98 -22.90
N LEU A 7 -24.18 -7.35 -24.08
CA LEU A 7 -22.93 -6.82 -24.62
C LEU A 7 -22.99 -5.31 -24.81
N LYS A 8 -24.10 -4.76 -25.33
CA LYS A 8 -24.31 -3.32 -25.46
C LYS A 8 -24.45 -2.59 -24.12
N LYS A 9 -24.89 -3.28 -23.06
CA LYS A 9 -24.92 -2.75 -21.69
C LYS A 9 -23.53 -2.77 -21.03
N LEU A 10 -22.66 -3.68 -21.44
CA LEU A 10 -21.27 -3.78 -21.01
C LEU A 10 -20.33 -2.89 -21.84
N GLU A 11 -20.78 -2.42 -23.00
CA GLU A 11 -20.04 -1.51 -23.87
C GLU A 11 -19.83 -0.17 -23.16
N VAL A 12 -18.59 0.32 -23.19
CA VAL A 12 -18.23 1.62 -22.62
C VAL A 12 -19.08 2.70 -23.35
N PRO A 13 -19.56 3.76 -22.68
CA PRO A 13 -20.23 4.85 -23.37
C PRO A 13 -19.24 5.62 -24.25
N HIS A 14 -19.50 5.69 -25.55
CA HIS A 14 -18.69 6.45 -26.50
C HIS A 14 -19.52 7.62 -27.03
N ALA A 15 -18.89 8.80 -27.20
CA ALA A 15 -19.52 9.88 -27.94
C ALA A 15 -19.65 9.45 -29.41
N ASP A 16 -20.83 9.66 -30.00
CA ASP A 16 -21.14 9.25 -31.37
C ASP A 16 -20.07 9.77 -32.34
N GLY A 17 -19.45 8.85 -33.10
CA GLY A 17 -18.52 9.18 -34.20
C GLY A 17 -17.05 8.75 -34.06
N LYS A 18 -16.62 8.16 -32.93
CA LYS A 18 -15.25 7.60 -32.82
C LYS A 18 -15.20 6.10 -33.12
N HIS A 19 -14.46 5.71 -34.16
CA HIS A 19 -14.18 4.30 -34.42
C HIS A 19 -13.35 3.68 -33.28
N LEU A 20 -13.93 2.69 -32.62
CA LEU A 20 -13.26 1.90 -31.60
C LEU A 20 -12.29 0.93 -32.26
N SER A 21 -11.05 0.97 -31.81
CA SER A 21 -10.02 0.01 -32.17
C SER A 21 -9.33 -0.44 -30.89
N VAL A 22 -8.71 -1.62 -30.91
CA VAL A 22 -7.85 -2.12 -29.83
C VAL A 22 -6.80 -1.06 -29.41
N LEU A 23 -6.42 -0.17 -30.34
CA LEU A 23 -5.47 0.90 -30.10
C LEU A 23 -6.09 2.24 -29.68
N LYS A 24 -7.39 2.46 -29.95
CA LYS A 24 -8.07 3.74 -29.73
C LYS A 24 -9.39 3.52 -28.99
N ASN A 25 -9.39 3.90 -27.71
CA ASN A 25 -10.50 3.81 -26.78
C ASN A 25 -10.51 5.10 -25.92
N PRO A 26 -11.67 5.68 -25.56
CA PRO A 26 -11.77 6.79 -24.61
C PRO A 26 -10.91 6.67 -23.34
N ASP A 27 -10.66 5.45 -22.84
CA ASP A 27 -9.82 5.24 -21.65
C ASP A 27 -8.31 5.40 -21.91
N LEU A 28 -7.89 5.20 -23.17
CA LEU A 28 -6.53 5.38 -23.65
C LEU A 28 -6.27 6.80 -24.14
N GLU A 29 -7.32 7.57 -24.46
CA GLU A 29 -7.15 8.93 -24.94
C GLU A 29 -6.52 9.85 -23.85
N PRO A 30 -5.71 10.84 -24.25
CA PRO A 30 -5.17 11.81 -23.30
C PRO A 30 -6.26 12.49 -22.49
N MET A 31 -6.06 12.56 -21.17
CA MET A 31 -7.07 13.05 -20.25
C MET A 31 -7.45 14.52 -20.51
N PRO A 32 -8.76 14.83 -20.72
CA PRO A 32 -9.20 16.20 -20.98
C PRO A 32 -9.10 17.06 -19.71
N PRO A 33 -8.92 18.39 -19.83
CA PRO A 33 -8.78 19.29 -18.67
C PRO A 33 -9.92 19.19 -17.65
N SER A 34 -11.17 18.97 -18.10
CA SER A 34 -12.35 18.87 -17.24
C SER A 34 -12.32 17.68 -16.28
N ARG A 35 -11.56 16.63 -16.58
CA ARG A 35 -11.43 15.42 -15.75
C ARG A 35 -10.14 15.41 -14.90
N ARG A 36 -9.36 16.50 -14.91
CA ARG A 36 -8.12 16.66 -14.11
C ARG A 36 -8.43 17.23 -12.74
N LEU A 37 -8.99 16.39 -11.87
CA LEU A 37 -9.52 16.81 -10.57
C LEU A 37 -8.49 16.73 -9.44
N TRP A 38 -7.33 16.10 -9.67
CA TRP A 38 -6.39 15.82 -8.58
C TRP A 38 -5.48 17.02 -8.29
N GLY A 39 -5.54 17.49 -7.04
CA GLY A 39 -4.66 18.50 -6.47
C GLY A 39 -3.66 17.91 -5.48
N PHE A 40 -2.97 18.78 -4.73
CA PHE A 40 -1.97 18.39 -3.73
C PHE A 40 -2.49 17.30 -2.77
N TRP A 41 -3.64 17.52 -2.14
CA TRP A 41 -4.21 16.58 -1.16
C TRP A 41 -4.61 15.24 -1.78
N SER A 42 -5.02 15.20 -3.05
CA SER A 42 -5.35 13.93 -3.71
C SER A 42 -4.09 13.08 -3.91
N PHE A 43 -2.98 13.71 -4.32
CA PHE A 43 -1.69 13.02 -4.46
C PHE A 43 -1.08 12.66 -3.12
N PHE A 44 -1.21 13.54 -2.11
CA PHE A 44 -0.76 13.27 -0.76
C PHE A 44 -1.46 12.04 -0.20
N GLY A 45 -2.79 12.01 -0.23
CA GLY A 45 -3.59 10.87 0.22
C GLY A 45 -3.25 9.60 -0.53
N TYR A 46 -3.15 9.68 -1.86
CA TYR A 46 -2.88 8.50 -2.69
C TYR A 46 -1.57 7.81 -2.31
N TRP A 47 -0.51 8.59 -2.04
CA TRP A 47 0.77 8.03 -1.57
C TRP A 47 0.78 7.74 -0.06
N ALA A 48 -0.10 8.37 0.71
CA ALA A 48 -0.24 8.07 2.11
C ALA A 48 -0.97 6.73 2.33
N VAL A 49 -1.93 6.33 1.50
CA VAL A 49 -2.68 5.06 1.68
C VAL A 49 -1.76 3.83 1.78
N PRO A 50 -0.84 3.57 0.84
CA PRO A 50 0.03 2.40 0.93
C PRO A 50 1.02 2.50 2.09
N ASN A 51 1.45 3.72 2.47
CA ASN A 51 2.40 3.93 3.56
C ASN A 51 1.74 3.84 4.94
N VAL A 52 0.56 4.44 5.11
CA VAL A 52 -0.28 4.38 6.31
C VAL A 52 -1.13 3.11 6.23
N SER A 53 -0.45 1.96 6.24
CA SER A 53 -1.06 0.64 6.13
C SER A 53 -0.39 -0.35 7.08
N ILE A 54 -1.11 -1.44 7.38
CA ILE A 54 -0.58 -2.56 8.19
C ILE A 54 0.67 -3.16 7.54
N VAL A 55 0.74 -3.19 6.21
CA VAL A 55 1.90 -3.75 5.49
C VAL A 55 3.16 -2.94 5.76
N THR A 56 3.11 -1.63 5.57
CA THR A 56 4.28 -0.77 5.79
C THR A 56 4.68 -0.73 7.27
N TYR A 57 3.70 -0.81 8.17
CA TYR A 57 3.93 -0.96 9.61
C TYR A 57 4.69 -2.26 9.93
N SER A 58 4.26 -3.39 9.35
CA SER A 58 4.87 -4.70 9.52
C SER A 58 6.23 -4.83 8.83
N ILE A 59 6.45 -4.16 7.68
CA ILE A 59 7.76 -4.11 7.02
C ILE A 59 8.79 -3.49 7.96
N GLY A 60 8.46 -2.37 8.59
CA GLY A 60 9.36 -1.70 9.53
C GLY A 60 9.82 -2.65 10.62
N SER A 61 8.87 -3.30 11.30
CA SER A 61 9.18 -4.26 12.35
C SER A 61 9.96 -5.45 11.78
N SER A 62 9.48 -6.14 10.74
CA SER A 62 10.13 -7.34 10.18
C SER A 62 11.60 -7.15 9.74
N LEU A 63 12.01 -5.92 9.38
CA LEU A 63 13.41 -5.62 9.05
C LEU A 63 14.37 -5.78 10.24
N LEU A 64 13.87 -5.72 11.48
CA LEU A 64 14.67 -5.97 12.68
C LEU A 64 15.19 -7.42 12.74
N VAL A 65 14.50 -8.36 12.08
CA VAL A 65 14.95 -9.77 11.98
C VAL A 65 16.29 -9.88 11.23
N LEU A 66 16.68 -8.88 10.44
CA LEU A 66 17.97 -8.85 9.75
C LEU A 66 19.16 -8.61 10.72
N GLY A 67 18.90 -8.39 12.01
CA GLY A 67 19.94 -8.18 13.04
C GLY A 67 20.49 -6.75 13.10
N LEU A 68 19.89 -5.82 12.34
CA LEU A 68 20.19 -4.40 12.46
C LEU A 68 19.49 -3.80 13.67
N ASN A 69 20.15 -2.87 14.36
CA ASN A 69 19.48 -2.08 15.38
C ASN A 69 18.46 -1.10 14.75
N ILE A 70 17.57 -0.54 15.57
CA ILE A 70 16.50 0.35 15.10
C ILE A 70 17.07 1.57 14.34
N GLN A 71 18.20 2.13 14.80
CA GLN A 71 18.81 3.32 14.20
C GLN A 71 19.35 3.04 12.79
N GLN A 72 20.07 1.93 12.60
CA GLN A 72 20.58 1.51 11.31
C GLN A 72 19.44 1.11 10.37
N THR A 73 18.43 0.41 10.89
CA THR A 73 17.23 0.06 10.12
C THR A 73 16.50 1.31 9.62
N MET A 74 16.33 2.32 10.48
CA MET A 74 15.79 3.63 10.07
C MET A 74 16.63 4.30 8.97
N GLY A 75 17.96 4.24 9.07
CA GLY A 75 18.87 4.73 8.03
C GLY A 75 18.62 4.05 6.67
N THR A 76 18.46 2.73 6.65
CA THR A 76 18.14 1.99 5.42
C THR A 76 16.77 2.37 4.85
N ILE A 77 15.76 2.54 5.70
CA ILE A 77 14.40 2.94 5.29
C ILE A 77 14.44 4.33 4.66
N VAL A 78 15.14 5.29 5.27
CA VAL A 78 15.27 6.65 4.70
C VAL A 78 15.91 6.61 3.32
N ILE A 79 16.97 5.80 3.12
CA ILE A 79 17.59 5.63 1.79
C ILE A 79 16.59 5.02 0.81
N GLY A 80 15.86 3.96 1.21
CA GLY A 80 14.83 3.35 0.39
C GLY A 80 13.71 4.31 0.00
N VAL A 81 13.27 5.17 0.92
CA VAL A 81 12.28 6.22 0.71
C VAL A 81 12.79 7.25 -0.30
N LEU A 82 14.04 7.72 -0.18
CA LEU A 82 14.63 8.68 -1.11
C LEU A 82 14.74 8.12 -2.53
N ILE A 83 15.18 6.86 -2.65
CA ILE A 83 15.23 6.14 -3.93
C ILE A 83 13.82 5.98 -4.51
N GLY A 84 12.85 5.59 -3.68
CA GLY A 84 11.45 5.47 -4.07
C GLY A 84 10.85 6.78 -4.59
N ILE A 85 11.13 7.90 -3.92
CA ILE A 85 10.72 9.25 -4.36
C ILE A 85 11.30 9.58 -5.73
N LEU A 86 12.61 9.36 -5.92
CA LEU A 86 13.29 9.64 -7.18
C LEU A 86 12.63 8.87 -8.34
N TYR A 87 12.48 7.55 -8.21
CA TYR A 87 11.87 6.74 -9.26
C TYR A 87 10.39 7.09 -9.50
N THR A 88 9.65 7.41 -8.44
CA THR A 88 8.26 7.84 -8.56
C THR A 88 8.13 9.12 -9.36
N VAL A 89 8.94 10.14 -9.05
CA VAL A 89 8.94 11.43 -9.76
C VAL A 89 9.29 11.26 -11.23
N LEU A 90 10.26 10.40 -11.55
CA LEU A 90 10.60 10.06 -12.92
C LEU A 90 9.42 9.41 -13.66
N ASN A 91 8.77 8.40 -13.05
CA ASN A 91 7.62 7.71 -13.62
C ASN A 91 6.34 8.56 -13.69
N CYS A 92 6.24 9.66 -12.92
CA CYS A 92 5.14 10.62 -13.05
C CYS A 92 5.17 11.38 -14.38
N SER A 93 6.36 11.61 -14.93
CA SER A 93 6.59 12.57 -16.02
C SER A 93 5.75 12.28 -17.28
N PRO A 94 5.67 11.05 -17.79
CA PRO A 94 4.85 10.75 -18.96
C PRO A 94 3.36 11.07 -18.76
N GLY A 95 2.79 10.67 -17.62
CA GLY A 95 1.39 10.94 -17.32
C GLY A 95 1.11 12.42 -17.01
N SER A 96 2.08 13.16 -16.47
CA SER A 96 1.91 14.60 -16.24
C SER A 96 2.09 15.45 -17.51
N LYS A 97 2.97 15.07 -18.43
CA LYS A 97 3.25 15.85 -19.66
C LYS A 97 2.29 15.47 -20.78
N PHE A 98 2.12 14.19 -21.04
CA PHE A 98 1.33 13.67 -22.16
C PHE A 98 -0.09 13.24 -21.76
N ARG A 99 -0.40 13.18 -20.46
CA ARG A 99 -1.74 12.82 -19.94
C ARG A 99 -2.19 11.42 -20.34
N ILE A 100 -1.23 10.52 -20.53
CA ILE A 100 -1.38 9.11 -20.89
C ILE A 100 -1.15 8.20 -19.67
N GLY A 101 -1.78 7.02 -19.68
CA GLY A 101 -1.60 6.00 -18.63
C GLY A 101 -0.39 5.08 -18.88
N PHE A 102 -0.20 4.14 -17.96
CA PHE A 102 0.86 3.14 -17.97
C PHE A 102 0.85 2.27 -19.23
N THR A 103 -0.33 1.84 -19.68
CA THR A 103 -0.48 0.97 -20.86
C THR A 103 0.08 1.61 -22.14
N LEU A 104 -0.09 2.92 -22.31
CA LEU A 104 0.51 3.66 -23.42
C LEU A 104 2.00 3.91 -23.22
N CYS A 105 2.44 4.12 -21.97
CA CYS A 105 3.87 4.22 -21.65
C CYS A 105 4.63 2.95 -22.03
N GLN A 106 4.04 1.77 -21.77
CA GLN A 106 4.63 0.48 -22.15
C GLN A 106 4.78 0.34 -23.67
N ARG A 107 3.86 0.92 -24.47
CA ARG A 107 3.96 0.92 -25.95
C ARG A 107 5.13 1.74 -26.47
N MET A 108 5.54 2.79 -25.77
CA MET A 108 6.70 3.60 -26.15
C MET A 108 8.02 2.83 -25.94
N ILE A 109 8.06 1.90 -24.98
CA ILE A 109 9.26 1.15 -24.61
C ILE A 109 9.38 -0.15 -25.41
N PHE A 110 8.30 -0.95 -25.44
CA PHE A 110 8.30 -2.30 -26.01
C PHE A 110 7.59 -2.41 -27.37
N GLY A 111 7.12 -1.29 -27.92
CA GLY A 111 6.29 -1.28 -29.11
C GLY A 111 4.86 -1.77 -28.85
N ILE A 112 4.03 -1.81 -29.89
CA ILE A 112 2.60 -2.13 -29.76
C ILE A 112 2.39 -3.56 -29.27
N ILE A 113 3.09 -4.53 -29.88
CA ILE A 113 2.94 -5.95 -29.54
C ILE A 113 3.72 -6.31 -28.26
N GLY A 114 4.93 -5.78 -28.08
CA GLY A 114 5.72 -6.06 -26.87
C GLY A 114 5.11 -5.47 -25.59
N SER A 115 4.30 -4.42 -25.69
CA SER A 115 3.63 -3.81 -24.52
C SER A 115 2.73 -4.77 -23.74
N TYR A 116 2.20 -5.82 -24.39
CA TYR A 116 1.37 -6.82 -23.73
C TYR A 116 2.12 -7.54 -22.60
N LEU A 117 3.43 -7.80 -22.76
CA LEU A 117 4.22 -8.47 -21.73
C LEU A 117 4.26 -7.65 -20.43
N GLY A 118 4.59 -6.36 -20.52
CA GLY A 118 4.63 -5.46 -19.36
C GLY A 118 3.25 -5.28 -18.72
N ILE A 119 2.19 -5.24 -19.52
CA ILE A 119 0.81 -5.14 -19.03
C ILE A 119 0.41 -6.43 -18.27
N VAL A 120 0.71 -7.62 -18.80
CA VAL A 120 0.38 -8.90 -18.16
C VAL A 120 1.11 -9.05 -16.83
N ILE A 121 2.42 -8.75 -16.79
CA ILE A 121 3.20 -8.77 -15.54
C ILE A 121 2.56 -7.84 -14.50
N ARG A 122 2.14 -6.64 -14.91
CA ARG A 122 1.52 -5.68 -14.00
C ARG A 122 0.15 -6.16 -13.49
N ILE A 123 -0.64 -6.83 -14.34
CA ILE A 123 -1.94 -7.40 -13.95
C ILE A 123 -1.75 -8.50 -12.92
N MET A 124 -0.82 -9.44 -13.14
CA MET A 124 -0.52 -10.50 -12.18
C MET A 124 -0.12 -9.93 -10.82
N LEU A 125 0.76 -8.93 -10.82
CA LEU A 125 1.19 -8.25 -9.60
C LEU A 125 0.02 -7.57 -8.87
N SER A 126 -0.90 -6.93 -9.59
CA SER A 126 -2.10 -6.33 -9.00
C SER A 126 -3.01 -7.38 -8.36
N ILE A 127 -3.18 -8.56 -8.96
CA ILE A 127 -4.00 -9.64 -8.40
C ILE A 127 -3.40 -10.14 -7.09
N VAL A 128 -2.09 -10.38 -7.06
CA VAL A 128 -1.38 -10.85 -5.85
C VAL A 128 -1.47 -9.79 -4.74
N PHE A 129 -1.15 -8.53 -5.04
CA PHE A 129 -1.26 -7.45 -4.05
C PHE A 129 -2.68 -7.26 -3.54
N PHE A 130 -3.67 -7.35 -4.43
CA PHE A 130 -5.08 -7.29 -4.06
C PHE A 130 -5.45 -8.41 -3.08
N ALA A 131 -5.07 -9.66 -3.37
CA ALA A 131 -5.34 -10.80 -2.51
C ALA A 131 -4.70 -10.63 -1.12
N SER A 132 -3.42 -10.23 -1.06
CA SER A 132 -2.71 -10.02 0.21
C SER A 132 -3.32 -8.88 1.04
N MET A 133 -3.71 -7.77 0.41
CA MET A 133 -4.35 -6.65 1.10
C MET A 133 -5.76 -7.00 1.59
N SER A 134 -6.52 -7.76 0.81
CA SER A 134 -7.85 -8.23 1.22
C SER A 134 -7.77 -9.23 2.37
N TRP A 135 -6.70 -10.05 2.44
CA TRP A 135 -6.45 -10.91 3.59
C TRP A 135 -6.20 -10.11 4.87
N LEU A 136 -5.30 -9.13 4.83
CA LEU A 136 -5.02 -8.25 5.98
C LEU A 136 -6.26 -7.43 6.40
N GLY A 137 -7.06 -6.97 5.42
CA GLY A 137 -8.36 -6.34 5.69
C GLY A 137 -9.34 -7.28 6.39
N GLY A 138 -9.36 -8.57 6.00
CA GLY A 138 -10.11 -9.63 6.66
C GLY A 138 -9.70 -9.80 8.12
N LEU A 139 -8.40 -9.84 8.42
CA LEU A 139 -7.90 -9.90 9.80
C LEU A 139 -8.37 -8.70 10.64
N GLY A 140 -8.44 -7.50 10.05
CA GLY A 140 -9.04 -6.34 10.71
C GLY A 140 -10.51 -6.54 11.10
N ILE A 141 -11.30 -7.20 10.25
CA ILE A 141 -12.69 -7.57 10.58
C ILE A 141 -12.72 -8.64 11.68
N VAL A 142 -11.78 -9.60 11.70
CA VAL A 142 -11.68 -10.59 12.79
C VAL A 142 -11.52 -9.89 14.14
N VAL A 143 -10.59 -8.94 14.25
CA VAL A 143 -10.34 -8.18 15.49
C VAL A 143 -11.59 -7.38 15.89
N MET A 144 -12.25 -6.72 14.93
CA MET A 144 -13.48 -5.97 15.18
C MET A 144 -14.62 -6.85 15.70
N LEU A 145 -14.89 -7.98 15.03
CA LEU A 145 -15.96 -8.91 15.41
C LEU A 145 -15.67 -9.63 16.73
N SER A 146 -14.40 -9.98 16.96
CA SER A 146 -13.95 -10.59 18.23
C SER A 146 -14.13 -9.63 19.41
N SER A 147 -13.95 -8.32 19.18
CA SER A 147 -14.18 -7.30 20.20
C SER A 147 -15.67 -7.12 20.54
N TRP A 148 -16.58 -7.43 19.62
CA TRP A 148 -18.03 -7.33 19.87
C TRP A 148 -18.67 -8.59 20.45
N SER A 149 -18.14 -9.78 20.13
CA SER A 149 -18.76 -11.05 20.53
C SER A 149 -17.73 -12.08 20.97
N LYS A 150 -17.83 -12.50 22.23
CA LYS A 150 -17.05 -13.61 22.79
C LYS A 150 -17.32 -14.93 22.06
N ASN A 151 -18.54 -15.13 21.56
CA ASN A 151 -18.90 -16.33 20.79
C ASN A 151 -18.17 -16.38 19.44
N TYR A 152 -17.88 -15.23 18.84
CA TYR A 152 -17.09 -15.16 17.61
C TYR A 152 -15.61 -15.42 17.87
N MET A 153 -15.07 -14.84 18.96
CA MET A 153 -13.69 -15.04 19.38
C MET A 153 -13.38 -16.52 19.66
N ASN A 154 -14.28 -17.22 20.35
CA ASN A 154 -14.15 -18.63 20.75
C ASN A 154 -14.83 -19.60 19.77
N MET A 155 -15.02 -19.21 18.52
CA MET A 155 -15.68 -20.07 17.54
C MET A 155 -14.82 -21.30 17.23
N ASP A 156 -15.40 -22.50 17.36
CA ASP A 156 -14.71 -23.74 17.04
C ASP A 156 -14.29 -23.80 15.58
N ASN A 157 -13.05 -24.21 15.34
CA ASN A 157 -12.52 -24.34 14.00
C ASN A 157 -13.03 -25.63 13.35
N THR A 158 -13.81 -25.49 12.27
CA THR A 158 -14.29 -26.62 11.47
C THR A 158 -13.33 -27.04 10.36
N PHE A 159 -12.30 -26.24 10.08
CA PHE A 159 -11.31 -26.57 9.06
C PHE A 159 -10.24 -27.52 9.60
N SER A 160 -9.72 -28.37 8.71
CA SER A 160 -8.59 -29.25 9.01
C SER A 160 -7.36 -28.45 9.42
N HIS A 161 -6.58 -28.96 10.36
CA HIS A 161 -5.30 -28.38 10.80
C HIS A 161 -4.28 -28.20 9.66
N SER A 162 -4.48 -28.84 8.50
CA SER A 162 -3.66 -28.63 7.31
C SER A 162 -3.86 -27.28 6.64
N VAL A 163 -4.91 -26.54 6.99
CA VAL A 163 -5.22 -25.22 6.44
C VAL A 163 -4.79 -24.15 7.45
N ASN A 164 -3.90 -23.24 7.04
CA ASN A 164 -3.45 -22.09 7.84
C ASN A 164 -4.52 -20.98 7.95
N MET A 165 -5.78 -21.36 8.14
CA MET A 165 -6.93 -20.46 8.24
C MET A 165 -7.96 -21.09 9.17
N THR A 166 -8.49 -20.30 10.08
CA THR A 166 -9.62 -20.72 10.93
C THR A 166 -10.96 -20.33 10.29
N ARG A 167 -12.05 -20.97 10.72
CA ARG A 167 -13.41 -20.64 10.28
C ARG A 167 -13.73 -19.13 10.43
N ARG A 168 -13.31 -18.52 11.54
CA ARG A 168 -13.51 -17.08 11.80
C ARG A 168 -12.77 -16.22 10.77
N ASP A 169 -11.55 -16.58 10.39
CA ASP A 169 -10.77 -15.78 9.44
C ASP A 169 -11.42 -15.82 8.05
N PHE A 170 -11.96 -16.98 7.65
CA PHE A 170 -12.68 -17.11 6.39
C PHE A 170 -13.96 -16.26 6.33
N ILE A 171 -14.76 -16.27 7.40
CA ILE A 171 -15.99 -15.46 7.46
C ILE A 171 -15.66 -13.97 7.36
N ALA A 172 -14.67 -13.51 8.12
CA ALA A 172 -14.22 -12.13 8.09
C ALA A 172 -13.65 -11.73 6.72
N PHE A 173 -12.84 -12.60 6.09
CA PHE A 173 -12.33 -12.38 4.74
C PHE A 173 -13.46 -12.27 3.71
N PHE A 174 -14.46 -13.15 3.76
CA PHE A 174 -15.61 -13.07 2.87
C PHE A 174 -16.40 -11.77 3.05
N LEU A 175 -16.65 -11.36 4.30
CA LEU A 175 -17.30 -10.09 4.61
C LEU A 175 -16.51 -8.90 4.09
N PHE A 176 -15.19 -8.90 4.24
CA PHE A 176 -14.32 -7.85 3.71
C PHE A 176 -14.46 -7.71 2.18
N ASN A 177 -14.43 -8.83 1.46
CA ASN A 177 -14.59 -8.84 0.00
C ASN A 177 -15.96 -8.29 -0.43
N VAL A 178 -17.04 -8.64 0.28
CA VAL A 178 -18.39 -8.11 -0.02
C VAL A 178 -18.45 -6.59 0.19
N ILE A 179 -17.88 -6.09 1.30
CA ILE A 179 -17.81 -4.64 1.57
C ILE A 179 -17.00 -3.93 0.49
N GLN A 180 -15.88 -4.51 0.07
CA GLN A 180 -14.99 -3.92 -0.93
C GLN A 180 -15.66 -3.73 -2.30
N ILE A 181 -16.55 -4.64 -2.71
CA ILE A 181 -17.30 -4.53 -3.99
C ILE A 181 -18.09 -3.22 -4.07
N CYS A 182 -18.60 -2.71 -2.95
CA CYS A 182 -19.32 -1.43 -2.91
C CYS A 182 -18.44 -0.26 -3.37
N PHE A 183 -17.13 -0.31 -3.07
CA PHE A 183 -16.18 0.74 -3.41
C PHE A 183 -15.71 0.71 -4.87
N PHE A 184 -15.84 -0.42 -5.59
CA PHE A 184 -15.51 -0.51 -7.02
C PHE A 184 -16.36 0.39 -7.92
N LYS A 185 -17.52 0.86 -7.43
CA LYS A 185 -18.37 1.80 -8.17
C LYS A 185 -17.83 3.24 -8.19
N ILE A 186 -16.85 3.55 -7.34
CA ILE A 186 -16.28 4.89 -7.24
C ILE A 186 -15.28 5.10 -8.39
N ARG A 187 -15.53 6.13 -9.20
CA ARG A 187 -14.61 6.47 -10.29
C ARG A 187 -13.26 6.95 -9.72
N PRO A 188 -12.11 6.50 -10.27
CA PRO A 188 -10.78 6.90 -9.79
C PRO A 188 -10.57 8.42 -9.69
N GLU A 189 -11.18 9.19 -10.60
CA GLU A 189 -11.12 10.66 -10.60
C GLU A 189 -11.64 11.32 -9.33
N LYS A 190 -12.61 10.67 -8.66
CA LYS A 190 -13.27 11.19 -7.45
C LYS A 190 -12.79 10.50 -6.17
N MET A 191 -11.75 9.66 -6.25
CA MET A 191 -11.25 8.92 -5.10
C MET A 191 -10.52 9.79 -4.07
N GLY A 192 -10.03 10.98 -4.45
CA GLY A 192 -9.20 11.83 -3.59
C GLY A 192 -9.73 12.03 -2.15
N PRO A 193 -10.98 12.48 -1.96
CA PRO A 193 -11.53 12.66 -0.60
C PRO A 193 -11.65 11.35 0.21
N TYR A 194 -12.05 10.24 -0.43
CA TYR A 194 -12.20 8.95 0.24
C TYR A 194 -10.85 8.41 0.71
N VAL A 195 -9.83 8.52 -0.15
CA VAL A 195 -8.45 8.14 0.11
C VAL A 195 -7.87 8.97 1.27
N ASN A 196 -8.10 10.29 1.27
CA ASN A 196 -7.67 11.15 2.38
C ASN A 196 -8.36 10.81 3.69
N GLY A 197 -9.67 10.57 3.65
CA GLY A 197 -10.45 10.17 4.81
C GLY A 197 -9.95 8.85 5.39
N SER A 198 -9.74 7.83 4.55
CA SER A 198 -9.20 6.55 5.00
C SER A 198 -7.79 6.69 5.58
N CYS A 199 -6.91 7.48 4.94
CA CYS A 199 -5.57 7.75 5.47
C CYS A 199 -5.62 8.37 6.86
N PHE A 200 -6.47 9.38 7.04
CA PHE A 200 -6.58 10.07 8.32
C PHE A 200 -7.06 9.13 9.42
N ILE A 201 -8.11 8.33 9.16
CA ILE A 201 -8.64 7.36 10.13
C ILE A 201 -7.59 6.32 10.49
N THR A 202 -6.93 5.72 9.49
CA THR A 202 -5.89 4.72 9.72
C THR A 202 -4.69 5.31 10.45
N PHE A 203 -4.29 6.55 10.15
CA PHE A 203 -3.19 7.23 10.83
C PHE A 203 -3.49 7.43 12.32
N ILE A 204 -4.71 7.88 12.66
CA ILE A 204 -5.13 8.02 14.06
C ILE A 204 -5.17 6.66 14.77
N ALA A 205 -5.62 5.60 14.10
CA ALA A 205 -5.61 4.25 14.67
C ALA A 205 -4.18 3.76 14.95
N ILE A 206 -3.25 3.93 14.00
CA ILE A 206 -1.83 3.59 14.18
C ILE A 206 -1.22 4.39 15.33
N LEU A 207 -1.50 5.70 15.41
CA LEU A 207 -1.04 6.54 16.52
C LEU A 207 -1.60 6.06 17.87
N GLY A 208 -2.86 5.62 17.91
CA GLY A 208 -3.48 5.06 19.11
C GLY A 208 -2.78 3.79 19.59
N VAL A 209 -2.56 2.83 18.68
CA VAL A 209 -1.84 1.57 18.99
C VAL A 209 -0.41 1.86 19.43
N PHE A 210 0.30 2.71 18.69
CA PHE A 210 1.67 3.12 19.01
C PHE A 210 1.75 3.80 20.38
N GLY A 211 0.85 4.75 20.66
CA GLY A 211 0.81 5.48 21.92
C GLY A 211 0.47 4.59 23.12
N TYR A 212 -0.47 3.66 22.96
CA TYR A 212 -0.82 2.70 24.00
C TYR A 212 0.36 1.78 24.36
N GLU A 213 0.99 1.17 23.36
CA GLU A 213 2.12 0.26 23.57
C GLU A 213 3.35 0.99 24.10
N LEU A 214 3.60 2.23 23.65
CA LEU A 214 4.69 3.05 24.16
C LEU A 214 4.46 3.43 25.63
N HIS A 215 3.24 3.83 26.00
CA HIS A 215 2.92 4.14 27.40
C HIS A 215 3.09 2.91 28.30
N LYS A 216 2.56 1.75 27.86
CA LYS A 216 2.67 0.49 28.59
C LYS A 216 4.13 0.08 28.80
N CYS A 217 4.95 0.13 27.74
CA CYS A 217 6.36 -0.18 27.85
C CYS A 217 7.10 0.84 28.74
N TYR A 218 6.79 2.12 28.63
CA TYR A 218 7.42 3.15 29.46
C TYR A 218 7.16 2.93 30.96
N VAL A 219 5.95 2.51 31.33
CA VAL A 219 5.62 2.17 32.72
C VAL A 219 6.40 0.93 33.20
N LEU A 220 6.72 -0.01 32.32
CA LEU A 220 7.44 -1.25 32.66
C LEU A 220 8.97 -1.08 32.69
N THR A 221 9.54 -0.37 31.72
CA THR A 221 11.00 -0.31 31.48
C THR A 221 11.59 1.09 31.58
N GLY A 222 10.77 2.14 31.74
CA GLY A 222 11.22 3.53 31.78
C GLY A 222 11.70 4.09 30.43
N GLY A 223 11.43 3.41 29.32
CA GLY A 223 11.96 3.76 27.99
C GLY A 223 11.23 3.10 26.81
N PRO A 224 11.70 3.30 25.56
CA PRO A 224 11.07 2.84 24.32
C PRO A 224 11.27 1.33 24.01
N GLY A 225 11.52 0.53 25.04
CA GLY A 225 11.75 -0.91 24.94
C GLY A 225 13.20 -1.35 24.67
N PRO A 226 13.49 -2.65 24.78
CA PRO A 226 14.84 -3.22 24.78
C PRO A 226 15.54 -3.16 23.42
N LEU A 227 14.81 -3.36 22.31
CA LEU A 227 15.40 -3.38 20.96
C LEU A 227 15.99 -2.02 20.55
N TRP A 228 15.58 -0.94 21.23
CA TRP A 228 16.15 0.39 21.01
C TRP A 228 17.61 0.51 21.44
N TYR A 229 18.00 -0.25 22.47
CA TYR A 229 19.34 -0.21 23.06
C TYR A 229 20.22 -1.38 22.61
N GLU A 230 19.70 -2.26 21.76
CA GLU A 230 20.41 -3.45 21.31
C GLU A 230 21.59 -3.09 20.40
N SER A 231 22.74 -3.68 20.69
CA SER A 231 23.94 -3.52 19.89
C SER A 231 23.86 -4.39 18.63
N VAL A 232 24.52 -3.92 17.56
CA VAL A 232 24.62 -4.69 16.33
C VAL A 232 25.75 -5.71 16.47
N ASP A 233 25.38 -6.99 16.61
CA ASP A 233 26.32 -8.12 16.71
C ASP A 233 26.79 -8.68 15.35
N ILE A 234 26.49 -7.96 14.27
CA ILE A 234 26.88 -8.33 12.91
C ILE A 234 28.35 -7.95 12.64
N PRO A 235 29.14 -8.81 11.98
CA PRO A 235 30.48 -8.46 11.50
C PRO A 235 30.45 -7.19 10.63
N LYS A 236 31.38 -6.26 10.89
CA LYS A 236 31.45 -4.97 10.16
C LYS A 236 31.54 -5.12 8.63
N SER A 237 32.10 -6.23 8.15
CA SER A 237 32.19 -6.56 6.72
C SER A 237 30.83 -6.89 6.08
N GLU A 238 29.85 -7.34 6.87
CA GLU A 238 28.54 -7.80 6.39
C GLU A 238 27.45 -6.74 6.54
N VAL A 239 27.64 -5.77 7.44
CA VAL A 239 26.67 -4.68 7.67
C VAL A 239 26.25 -3.97 6.37
N GLY A 240 27.20 -3.71 5.46
CA GLY A 240 26.89 -3.06 4.18
C GLY A 240 25.98 -3.90 3.27
N TRP A 241 26.14 -5.22 3.26
CA TRP A 241 25.29 -6.13 2.50
C TRP A 241 23.88 -6.21 3.09
N ILE A 242 23.79 -6.21 4.42
CA ILE A 242 22.50 -6.23 5.11
C ILE A 242 21.77 -4.89 4.92
N TRP A 243 22.49 -3.76 4.88
CA TRP A 243 21.92 -2.47 4.49
C TRP A 243 21.34 -2.52 3.07
N LEU A 244 22.08 -3.06 2.10
CA LEU A 244 21.59 -3.21 0.73
C LEU A 244 20.36 -4.12 0.66
N GLN A 245 20.34 -5.22 1.42
CA GLN A 245 19.21 -6.12 1.53
C GLN A 245 17.98 -5.42 2.11
N ALA A 246 18.13 -4.67 3.21
CA ALA A 246 17.05 -3.92 3.84
C ALA A 246 16.46 -2.85 2.90
N VAL A 247 17.31 -2.10 2.19
CA VAL A 247 16.87 -1.14 1.16
C VAL A 247 16.11 -1.85 0.05
N THR A 248 16.59 -3.02 -0.39
CA THR A 248 15.95 -3.80 -1.46
C THR A 248 14.58 -4.34 -1.03
N VAL A 249 14.44 -4.82 0.21
CA VAL A 249 13.16 -5.28 0.76
C VAL A 249 12.15 -4.13 0.81
N PHE A 250 12.56 -2.98 1.35
CA PHE A 250 11.70 -1.81 1.45
C PHE A 250 11.29 -1.29 0.06
N TYR A 251 12.26 -1.10 -0.84
CA TYR A 251 11.99 -0.64 -2.21
C TYR A 251 11.14 -1.66 -2.98
N GLY A 252 11.37 -2.96 -2.80
CA GLY A 252 10.59 -4.03 -3.41
C GLY A 252 9.09 -3.91 -3.11
N ALA A 253 8.73 -3.56 -1.88
CA ALA A 253 7.33 -3.35 -1.49
C ALA A 253 6.69 -2.11 -2.14
N VAL A 254 7.46 -1.05 -2.39
CA VAL A 254 6.95 0.22 -2.93
C VAL A 254 7.00 0.27 -4.47
N SER A 255 7.96 -0.42 -5.08
CA SER A 255 8.25 -0.39 -6.52
C SER A 255 7.04 -0.64 -7.43
N PRO A 256 6.06 -1.52 -7.12
CA PRO A 256 4.90 -1.73 -7.97
C PRO A 256 4.07 -0.46 -8.17
N ASN A 257 3.99 0.39 -7.14
CA ASN A 257 3.24 1.64 -7.15
C ASN A 257 3.98 2.74 -7.93
N CYS A 258 5.32 2.67 -7.98
CA CYS A 258 6.14 3.60 -8.76
C CYS A 258 5.94 3.39 -10.27
N THR A 259 5.88 2.12 -10.72
CA THR A 259 5.85 1.78 -12.15
C THR A 259 4.59 2.26 -12.87
N ASN A 260 3.43 2.21 -12.22
CA ASN A 260 2.14 2.62 -12.81
C ASN A 260 1.73 4.05 -12.44
N MET A 261 2.66 4.87 -11.99
CA MET A 261 2.36 6.22 -11.53
C MET A 261 1.76 7.11 -12.62
N SER A 262 2.04 6.82 -13.90
CA SER A 262 1.44 7.52 -15.05
C SER A 262 -0.09 7.38 -15.14
N ASP A 263 -0.66 6.28 -14.60
CA ASP A 263 -2.13 6.11 -14.52
C ASP A 263 -2.79 7.15 -13.62
N TYR A 264 -2.06 7.67 -12.63
CA TYR A 264 -2.57 8.64 -11.66
C TYR A 264 -2.10 10.06 -11.95
N SER A 265 -0.86 10.24 -12.42
CA SER A 265 -0.33 11.57 -12.75
C SER A 265 -1.09 12.23 -13.91
N ARG A 266 -1.77 11.44 -14.77
CA ARG A 266 -2.67 11.96 -15.81
C ARG A 266 -3.86 12.76 -15.26
N PHE A 267 -4.29 12.52 -14.02
CA PHE A 267 -5.37 13.27 -13.35
C PHE A 267 -4.91 14.61 -12.75
N SER A 268 -3.62 14.91 -12.77
CA SER A 268 -3.04 16.09 -12.14
C SER A 268 -3.50 17.40 -12.77
N ARG A 269 -4.02 18.33 -11.94
CA ARG A 269 -4.32 19.71 -12.34
C ARG A 269 -3.05 20.57 -12.49
N SER A 270 -2.04 20.32 -11.66
CA SER A 270 -0.78 21.09 -11.63
C SER A 270 0.40 20.18 -11.30
N SER A 271 1.44 20.20 -12.14
CA SER A 271 2.64 19.37 -11.95
C SER A 271 3.34 19.67 -10.64
N LYS A 272 3.41 20.95 -10.22
CA LYS A 272 4.04 21.34 -8.94
C LYS A 272 3.30 20.75 -7.74
N GLN A 273 1.97 20.84 -7.72
CA GLN A 273 1.16 20.29 -6.63
C GLN A 273 1.26 18.77 -6.55
N MET A 274 1.36 18.11 -7.70
CA MET A 274 1.58 16.67 -7.78
C MET A 274 2.94 16.28 -7.20
N TYR A 275 4.05 16.87 -7.67
CA TYR A 275 5.39 16.53 -7.19
C TYR A 275 5.52 16.76 -5.69
N TRP A 276 5.09 17.93 -5.19
CA TRP A 276 5.13 18.20 -3.75
C TRP A 276 4.22 17.27 -2.95
N GLY A 277 3.03 16.95 -3.46
CA GLY A 277 2.11 16.01 -2.79
C GLY A 277 2.72 14.63 -2.63
N ILE A 278 3.41 14.13 -3.66
CA ILE A 278 4.11 12.84 -3.64
C ILE A 278 5.31 12.88 -2.70
N VAL A 279 6.22 13.84 -2.90
CA VAL A 279 7.48 13.91 -2.14
C VAL A 279 7.19 14.03 -0.65
N ILE A 280 6.30 14.94 -0.25
CA ILE A 280 5.98 15.17 1.15
C ILE A 280 5.27 13.95 1.73
N SER A 281 4.30 13.37 1.03
CA SER A 281 3.60 12.18 1.50
C SER A 281 4.54 11.00 1.73
N VAL A 282 5.35 10.64 0.73
CA VAL A 282 6.25 9.49 0.81
C VAL A 282 7.37 9.74 1.83
N ALA A 283 7.93 10.95 1.90
CA ALA A 283 8.98 11.28 2.86
C ALA A 283 8.48 11.24 4.31
N THR A 284 7.26 11.70 4.57
CA THR A 284 6.69 11.72 5.92
C THR A 284 6.15 10.35 6.32
N THR A 285 5.16 9.86 5.59
CA THR A 285 4.47 8.61 5.94
C THR A 285 5.35 7.37 5.76
N GLY A 286 6.23 7.36 4.76
CA GLY A 286 7.15 6.25 4.49
C GLY A 286 8.26 6.09 5.53
N VAL A 287 8.56 7.13 6.32
CA VAL A 287 9.55 7.06 7.42
C VAL A 287 8.84 6.89 8.77
N MET A 288 7.77 7.65 9.01
CA MET A 288 7.08 7.64 10.30
C MET A 288 6.40 6.30 10.61
N ILE A 289 5.73 5.67 9.63
CA ILE A 289 4.95 4.46 9.89
C ILE A 289 5.85 3.24 10.18
N PRO A 290 6.91 2.96 9.40
CA PRO A 290 7.85 1.90 9.76
C PRO A 290 8.54 2.12 11.11
N MET A 291 8.86 3.38 11.45
CA MET A 291 9.42 3.72 12.76
C MET A 291 8.47 3.34 13.91
N MET A 292 7.18 3.69 13.78
CA MET A 292 6.17 3.29 14.75
C MET A 292 6.06 1.77 14.85
N GLY A 293 6.12 1.05 13.72
CA GLY A 293 6.14 -0.41 13.70
C GLY A 293 7.30 -1.03 14.47
N MET A 294 8.53 -0.57 14.23
CA MET A 294 9.72 -1.06 14.93
C MET A 294 9.68 -0.83 16.44
N VAL A 295 9.29 0.38 16.84
CA VAL A 295 9.20 0.72 18.27
C VAL A 295 8.08 -0.06 18.94
N THR A 296 6.93 -0.28 18.28
CA THR A 296 5.89 -1.13 18.83
C THR A 296 6.32 -2.60 18.92
N ALA A 297 7.09 -3.12 17.98
CA ALA A 297 7.68 -4.47 18.09
C ALA A 297 8.65 -4.57 19.30
N SER A 298 9.42 -3.52 19.56
CA SER A 298 10.26 -3.40 20.77
C SER A 298 9.42 -3.40 22.05
N ASN A 299 8.35 -2.60 22.07
CA ASN A 299 7.47 -2.46 23.24
C ASN A 299 6.69 -3.75 23.55
N THR A 300 6.25 -4.47 22.51
CA THR A 300 5.53 -5.74 22.65
C THR A 300 6.45 -6.85 23.12
N LEU A 301 7.72 -6.85 22.73
CA LEU A 301 8.74 -7.75 23.28
C LEU A 301 8.89 -7.57 24.80
N ALA A 302 8.93 -6.32 25.28
CA ALA A 302 8.99 -6.03 26.72
C ALA A 302 7.69 -6.38 27.45
N SER A 303 6.54 -6.13 26.82
CA SER A 303 5.23 -6.23 27.47
C SER A 303 4.66 -7.65 27.48
N TYR A 304 4.93 -8.43 26.42
CA TYR A 304 4.33 -9.74 26.18
C TYR A 304 5.38 -10.86 26.02
N GLY A 305 6.67 -10.53 26.01
CA GLY A 305 7.76 -11.50 25.81
C GLY A 305 7.97 -11.93 24.35
N THR A 306 7.18 -11.39 23.42
CA THR A 306 7.27 -11.69 21.98
C THR A 306 7.12 -10.41 21.17
N ALA A 307 8.01 -10.20 20.19
CA ALA A 307 7.89 -9.09 19.24
C ALA A 307 6.73 -9.36 18.27
N MET A 308 5.65 -8.59 18.40
CA MET A 308 4.49 -8.66 17.51
C MET A 308 4.70 -7.74 16.31
N TRP A 309 4.48 -8.27 15.10
CA TRP A 309 4.79 -7.58 13.85
C TRP A 309 3.58 -6.88 13.23
N LEU A 310 2.37 -7.37 13.53
CA LEU A 310 1.11 -6.85 13.01
C LEU A 310 0.33 -6.17 14.14
N PRO A 311 -0.35 -5.04 13.89
CA PRO A 311 -1.26 -4.42 14.86
C PRO A 311 -2.50 -5.26 15.18
N THR A 312 -2.75 -6.33 14.41
CA THR A 312 -3.90 -7.23 14.55
C THR A 312 -3.62 -8.45 15.42
N ASP A 313 -2.36 -8.65 15.80
CA ASP A 313 -1.92 -9.71 16.71
C ASP A 313 -2.08 -9.26 18.17
#